data_AF-A0A9E1H7H0-F1
#
_entry.id   AF-A0A9E1H7H0-F1
#
_cell.length_a   1.000
_cell.length_b   1.000
_cell.length_c   1.000
_cell.angle_alpha   90.00
_cell.angle_beta   90.00
_cell.angle_gamma   90.00
#
_symmetry.space_group_name_H-M   'P 1'
#
loop_
_entity.id
_entity.type
_entity.pdbx_description
1 polymer ?
#
loop_
_entity_poly.entity_id
_entity_poly.type
_entity_poly.pdbx_seq_one_letter_code
_entity_poly.pdbx_strand_id
1 'polypeptide(L)'
;MIKFFPEHTNWYKGNLHSHTTNSDGAWTPDEAVEHYKANGYAFLCLSDHNLYTDYRYKYNSDLFLILPGTEIAAVLFDEKDGYLKMHHLNGILGTKAMQEQAKSRLFQHMERIEPIVAYGDWDGRKVTEAMAENLRDHGCFITYNHPV
;
A
#
# COMPACT_ATOMS: atom_id res chain seq x y z
N MET A 1 -15.46 8.13 33.26
CA MET A 1 -14.24 8.26 32.44
C MET A 1 -14.37 7.25 31.30
N ILE A 2 -14.44 7.69 30.04
CA ILE A 2 -14.56 6.76 28.91
C ILE A 2 -13.18 6.13 28.68
N LYS A 3 -13.09 4.80 28.75
CA LYS A 3 -11.89 4.05 28.38
C LYS A 3 -11.96 3.81 26.87
N PHE A 4 -11.08 4.46 26.12
CA PHE A 4 -10.97 4.30 24.67
C PHE A 4 -10.28 2.98 24.27
N PHE A 5 -9.54 2.37 25.20
CA PHE A 5 -8.77 1.17 24.92
C PHE A 5 -8.95 0.08 25.99
N PRO A 6 -8.90 -1.20 25.60
CA PRO A 6 -8.97 -2.31 26.54
C PRO A 6 -7.75 -2.31 27.49
N GLU A 7 -7.97 -2.63 28.76
CA GLU A 7 -6.88 -2.77 29.75
C GLU A 7 -6.02 -4.03 29.53
N HIS A 8 -6.59 -5.05 28.88
CA HIS A 8 -5.92 -6.32 28.61
C HIS A 8 -6.08 -6.67 27.13
N THR A 9 -5.19 -6.12 26.29
CA THR A 9 -5.06 -6.48 24.89
C THR A 9 -3.61 -6.41 24.46
N ASN A 10 -3.28 -7.14 23.39
CA ASN A 10 -1.99 -6.96 22.73
C ASN A 10 -2.02 -5.69 21.90
N TRP A 11 -0.94 -4.92 21.97
CA TRP A 11 -0.72 -3.71 21.19
C TRP A 11 0.41 -3.94 20.20
N TYR A 12 0.15 -3.70 18.93
CA TYR A 12 1.11 -3.90 17.86
C TYR A 12 1.39 -2.56 17.18
N LYS A 13 2.61 -2.06 17.36
CA LYS A 13 3.09 -0.89 16.62
C LYS A 13 3.39 -1.34 15.19
N GLY A 14 2.86 -0.64 14.19
CA GLY A 14 3.10 -0.99 12.80
C GLY A 14 3.06 0.22 11.88
N ASN A 15 3.61 0.06 10.68
CA ASN A 15 3.50 1.06 9.62
C ASN A 15 2.87 0.43 8.37
N LEU A 16 1.81 1.04 7.86
CA LEU A 16 1.07 0.62 6.67
C LEU A 16 1.47 1.37 5.40
N HIS A 17 2.30 2.39 5.52
CA HIS A 17 2.68 3.24 4.41
C HIS A 17 4.13 3.69 4.57
N SER A 18 5.01 3.14 3.74
CA SER A 18 6.42 3.51 3.71
C SER A 18 7.03 3.20 2.35
N HIS A 19 8.01 4.01 1.98
CA HIS A 19 8.71 3.93 0.70
C HIS A 19 10.17 3.55 0.91
N THR A 20 10.71 2.85 -0.07
CA THR A 20 12.12 2.42 -0.14
C THR A 20 12.76 2.95 -1.41
N THR A 21 14.03 2.60 -1.63
CA THR A 21 14.74 2.87 -2.89
C THR A 21 14.13 2.18 -4.11
N ASN A 22 13.13 1.30 -3.94
CA ASN A 22 12.37 0.76 -5.07
C ASN A 22 11.41 1.81 -5.68
N SER A 23 11.17 2.93 -4.99
CA SER A 23 10.43 4.08 -5.49
C SER A 23 11.15 5.39 -5.15
N ASP A 24 10.65 6.18 -4.19
CA ASP A 24 11.16 7.50 -3.84
C ASP A 24 11.71 7.59 -2.41
N GLY A 25 11.79 6.46 -1.70
CA GLY A 25 12.33 6.37 -0.35
C GLY A 25 13.86 6.42 -0.30
N ALA A 26 14.38 6.78 0.87
CA ALA A 26 15.82 6.94 1.10
C ALA A 26 16.56 5.66 1.51
N TRP A 27 15.83 4.65 2.01
CA TRP A 27 16.42 3.41 2.52
C TRP A 27 16.06 2.23 1.62
N THR A 28 16.99 1.30 1.46
CA THR A 28 16.71 0.01 0.82
C THR A 28 15.67 -0.77 1.63
N PRO A 29 14.99 -1.77 1.02
CA PRO A 29 14.08 -2.66 1.75
C PRO A 29 14.73 -3.31 2.99
N ASP A 30 16.01 -3.69 2.90
CA ASP A 30 16.77 -4.25 4.01
C ASP A 30 16.95 -3.22 5.14
N GLU A 31 17.45 -2.02 4.83
CA GLU A 31 17.67 -0.96 5.81
C GLU A 31 16.37 -0.51 6.49
N ALA A 32 15.29 -0.35 5.72
CA ALA A 32 14.00 0.03 6.25
C ALA A 32 13.49 -1.02 7.25
N VAL A 33 13.48 -2.30 6.86
CA VAL A 33 13.00 -3.38 7.72
C VAL A 33 13.80 -3.48 9.02
N GLU A 34 15.13 -3.45 8.94
CA GLU A 34 15.97 -3.51 10.13
C GLU A 34 15.77 -2.29 11.04
N HIS A 35 15.58 -1.10 10.47
CA HIS A 35 15.25 0.09 11.25
C HIS A 35 13.92 -0.06 11.99
N TYR A 36 12.87 -0.54 11.33
CA TYR A 36 11.56 -0.72 11.96
C TYR A 36 11.59 -1.78 13.07
N LYS A 37 12.29 -2.92 12.84
CA LYS A 37 12.50 -3.94 13.87
C LYS A 37 13.23 -3.38 15.09
N ALA A 38 14.33 -2.65 14.88
CA ALA A 38 15.11 -2.03 15.95
C ALA A 38 14.30 -1.02 16.78
N ASN A 39 13.24 -0.45 16.21
CA ASN A 39 12.35 0.53 16.86
C ASN A 39 11.03 -0.08 17.39
N GLY A 40 11.00 -1.42 17.56
CA GLY A 40 9.91 -2.13 18.24
C GLY A 40 8.62 -2.20 17.43
N TYR A 41 8.68 -2.12 16.11
CA TYR A 41 7.51 -2.37 15.26
C TYR A 41 7.28 -3.88 15.15
N ALA A 42 6.02 -4.28 15.15
CA ALA A 42 5.56 -5.65 14.96
C ALA A 42 5.21 -5.95 13.50
N PHE A 43 4.94 -4.93 12.68
CA PHE A 43 4.69 -5.12 11.26
C PHE A 43 5.04 -3.90 10.40
N LEU A 44 5.30 -4.15 9.12
CA LEU A 44 5.62 -3.13 8.12
C LEU A 44 5.02 -3.48 6.76
N CYS A 45 4.45 -2.49 6.10
CA CYS A 45 4.14 -2.51 4.67
C CYS A 45 5.13 -1.62 3.92
N LEU A 46 5.89 -2.22 2.99
CA LEU A 46 6.68 -1.48 2.00
C LEU A 46 5.76 -1.22 0.81
N SER A 47 5.18 -0.02 0.77
CA SER A 47 4.14 0.39 -0.18
C SER A 47 4.73 1.25 -1.30
N ASP A 48 5.82 0.78 -1.92
CA ASP A 48 6.51 1.52 -2.97
C ASP A 48 5.57 1.92 -4.12
N HIS A 49 5.81 3.10 -4.71
CA HIS A 49 4.97 3.63 -5.78
C HIS A 49 4.84 2.67 -6.97
N ASN A 50 3.61 2.25 -7.23
CA ASN A 50 3.19 1.44 -8.36
C ASN A 50 3.96 0.11 -8.45
N LEU A 51 4.55 -0.37 -7.36
CA LEU A 51 5.34 -1.60 -7.31
C LEU A 51 4.88 -2.45 -6.14
N TYR A 52 4.29 -3.60 -6.44
CA TYR A 52 3.88 -4.53 -5.41
C TYR A 52 5.08 -5.34 -4.90
N THR A 53 5.31 -5.30 -3.59
CA THR A 53 6.40 -6.04 -2.96
C THR A 53 5.87 -7.06 -1.95
N ASP A 54 6.30 -8.32 -2.09
CA ASP A 54 6.12 -9.36 -1.07
C ASP A 54 7.47 -9.87 -0.55
N TYR A 55 7.91 -9.30 0.56
CA TYR A 55 9.15 -9.71 1.23
C TYR A 55 8.93 -10.64 2.44
N ARG A 56 7.75 -11.27 2.56
CA ARG A 56 7.46 -12.19 3.69
C ARG A 56 8.49 -13.30 3.79
N TYR A 57 8.90 -13.85 2.66
CA TYR A 57 9.90 -14.92 2.59
C TYR A 57 11.26 -14.53 3.18
N LYS A 58 11.59 -13.23 3.19
CA LYS A 58 12.90 -12.73 3.61
C LYS A 58 12.90 -12.19 5.04
N TYR A 59 11.83 -11.52 5.46
CA TYR A 59 11.85 -10.71 6.68
C TYR A 59 10.85 -11.13 7.76
N ASN A 60 9.90 -12.02 7.48
CA ASN A 60 8.97 -12.47 8.52
C ASN A 60 9.71 -13.20 9.64
N SER A 61 9.24 -13.00 10.86
CA SER A 61 9.65 -13.74 12.06
C SER A 61 8.48 -13.82 13.03
N ASP A 62 8.68 -14.52 14.15
CA ASP A 62 7.69 -14.63 15.23
C ASP A 62 7.30 -13.27 15.83
N LEU A 63 8.14 -12.24 15.68
CA LEU A 63 7.97 -10.92 16.26
C LEU A 63 7.76 -9.80 15.23
N PHE A 64 7.88 -10.11 13.92
CA PHE A 64 7.80 -9.10 12.87
C PHE A 64 7.16 -9.65 11.60
N LEU A 65 6.16 -8.94 11.09
CA LEU A 65 5.45 -9.31 9.86
C LEU A 65 5.64 -8.26 8.76
N ILE A 66 5.96 -8.74 7.56
CA ILE A 66 5.75 -7.98 6.33
C ILE A 66 4.29 -8.14 5.90
N LEU A 67 3.65 -7.00 5.65
CA LEU A 67 2.40 -6.92 4.93
C LEU A 67 2.72 -6.58 3.48
N PRO A 68 2.56 -7.50 2.53
CA PRO A 68 2.82 -7.22 1.12
C PRO A 68 1.90 -6.12 0.61
N GLY A 69 2.42 -5.21 -0.20
CA GLY A 69 1.61 -4.11 -0.72
C GLY A 69 2.31 -3.22 -1.72
N THR A 70 1.61 -2.17 -2.11
CA THR A 70 1.95 -1.16 -3.12
C THR A 70 1.19 0.12 -2.82
N GLU A 71 1.72 1.27 -3.22
CA GLU A 71 0.94 2.51 -3.36
C GLU A 71 0.67 2.79 -4.84
N ILE A 72 -0.57 2.59 -5.30
CA ILE A 72 -0.93 2.87 -6.70
C ILE A 72 -1.38 4.31 -6.88
N ALA A 73 -1.10 4.87 -8.06
CA ALA A 73 -1.42 6.25 -8.38
C ALA A 73 -2.42 6.40 -9.53
N ALA A 74 -3.18 7.48 -9.46
CA ALA A 74 -3.82 8.08 -10.62
C ALA A 74 -3.44 9.56 -10.68
N VAL A 75 -3.04 10.06 -11.85
CA VAL A 75 -2.54 11.42 -12.04
C VAL A 75 -3.32 12.11 -13.16
N LEU A 76 -3.73 13.35 -12.91
CA LEU A 76 -4.34 14.24 -13.87
C LEU A 76 -3.35 15.34 -14.26
N PHE A 77 -3.10 15.49 -15.55
CA PHE A 77 -2.31 16.57 -16.12
C PHE A 77 -3.18 17.55 -16.92
N ASP A 78 -2.69 18.76 -17.16
CA ASP A 78 -3.23 19.66 -18.19
C ASP A 78 -2.68 19.29 -19.58
N GLU A 79 -3.17 19.97 -20.63
CA GLU A 79 -2.76 19.73 -22.03
C GLU A 79 -1.28 20.04 -22.33
N LYS A 80 -0.54 20.61 -21.38
CA LYS A 80 0.87 21.01 -21.49
C LYS A 80 1.76 20.22 -20.52
N ASP A 81 1.31 19.05 -20.08
CA ASP A 81 1.99 18.18 -19.10
C ASP A 81 2.14 18.82 -17.70
N GLY A 82 1.36 19.86 -17.40
CA GLY A 82 1.30 20.46 -16.08
C GLY A 82 0.53 19.57 -15.11
N TYR A 83 1.13 19.22 -13.97
CA TYR A 83 0.45 18.46 -12.91
C TYR A 83 -0.77 19.22 -12.37
N LEU A 84 -1.93 18.56 -12.33
CA LEU A 84 -3.16 19.11 -11.74
C LEU A 84 -3.54 18.41 -10.44
N LYS A 85 -3.71 17.09 -10.46
CA LYS A 85 -4.20 16.30 -9.31
C LYS A 85 -3.60 14.90 -9.30
N MET A 86 -3.58 14.28 -8.13
CA MET A 86 -3.15 12.89 -7.96
C MET A 86 -3.92 12.23 -6.83
N HIS A 87 -4.24 10.95 -7.01
CA HIS A 87 -4.79 10.10 -5.96
C HIS A 87 -3.81 8.96 -5.68
N HIS A 88 -3.57 8.66 -4.40
CA HIS A 88 -2.89 7.43 -4.00
C HIS A 88 -3.75 6.56 -3.09
N LEU A 89 -3.74 5.26 -3.42
CA LEU A 89 -4.32 4.20 -2.62
C LEU A 89 -3.24 3.17 -2.32
N ASN A 90 -3.12 2.74 -1.05
CA ASN A 90 -2.37 1.53 -0.75
C ASN A 90 -3.25 0.31 -1.00
N GLY A 91 -2.72 -0.63 -1.77
CA GLY A 91 -3.22 -1.99 -1.83
C GLY A 91 -2.33 -2.90 -1.00
N ILE A 92 -2.88 -3.43 0.09
CA ILE A 92 -2.15 -4.34 0.99
C ILE A 92 -2.84 -5.69 0.95
N LEU A 93 -2.08 -6.78 0.81
CA LEU A 93 -2.63 -8.13 0.70
C LEU A 93 -3.61 -8.42 1.84
N GLY A 94 -4.84 -8.76 1.48
CA GLY A 94 -5.93 -8.96 2.42
C GLY A 94 -5.85 -10.28 3.17
N THR A 95 -6.87 -10.55 3.97
CA THR A 95 -7.02 -11.83 4.67
C THR A 95 -7.17 -12.99 3.68
N LYS A 96 -7.00 -14.23 4.15
CA LYS A 96 -7.26 -15.43 3.33
C LYS A 96 -8.64 -15.40 2.67
N ALA A 97 -9.68 -14.97 3.37
CA ALA A 97 -11.03 -14.85 2.82
C ALA A 97 -11.11 -13.83 1.66
N MET A 98 -10.37 -12.72 1.75
CA MET A 98 -10.30 -11.72 0.67
C MET A 98 -9.55 -12.26 -0.54
N GLN A 99 -8.47 -13.02 -0.31
CA GLN A 99 -7.70 -13.68 -1.37
C GLN A 99 -8.52 -14.76 -2.09
N GLU A 100 -9.31 -15.54 -1.35
CA GLU A 100 -10.20 -16.56 -1.92
C GLU A 100 -11.37 -15.95 -2.73
N GLN A 101 -11.74 -14.71 -2.42
CA GLN A 101 -12.78 -13.95 -3.14
C GLN A 101 -12.22 -13.08 -4.27
N ALA A 102 -10.90 -13.08 -4.48
CA ALA A 102 -10.25 -12.31 -5.54
C ALA A 102 -10.80 -12.74 -6.91
N LYS A 103 -11.15 -11.76 -7.74
CA LYS A 103 -11.63 -12.01 -9.12
C LYS A 103 -10.50 -12.13 -10.12
N SER A 104 -9.32 -11.64 -9.76
CA SER A 104 -8.07 -11.68 -10.51
C SER A 104 -7.03 -12.48 -9.74
N ARG A 105 -5.92 -12.81 -10.40
CA ARG A 105 -4.76 -13.39 -9.69
C ARG A 105 -4.26 -12.39 -8.64
N LEU A 106 -3.65 -12.89 -7.57
CA LEU A 106 -2.96 -12.01 -6.62
C LEU A 106 -1.75 -11.34 -7.31
N PHE A 107 -1.37 -10.16 -6.83
CA PHE A 107 -0.13 -9.50 -7.25
C PHE A 107 1.09 -10.31 -6.81
N GLN A 108 2.15 -10.25 -7.62
CA GLN A 108 3.41 -10.94 -7.39
C GLN A 108 4.50 -9.97 -6.94
N HIS A 109 5.51 -10.49 -6.24
CA HIS A 109 6.66 -9.70 -5.84
C HIS A 109 7.34 -9.02 -7.05
N MET A 110 7.61 -7.72 -6.92
CA MET A 110 8.18 -6.85 -7.96
C MET A 110 7.26 -6.62 -9.17
N GLU A 111 5.96 -6.85 -9.01
CA GLU A 111 4.99 -6.54 -10.06
C GLU A 111 4.71 -5.04 -10.14
N ARG A 112 4.94 -4.46 -11.32
CA ARG A 112 4.59 -3.07 -11.62
C ARG A 112 3.10 -2.96 -11.96
N ILE A 113 2.43 -1.99 -11.36
CA ILE A 113 1.02 -1.68 -11.60
C ILE A 113 0.98 -0.31 -12.23
N GLU A 114 0.61 -0.23 -13.51
CA GLU A 114 0.63 1.05 -14.23
C GLU A 114 -0.33 2.07 -13.61
N PRO A 115 0.14 3.32 -13.39
CA PRO A 115 -0.73 4.37 -12.88
C PRO A 115 -1.78 4.77 -13.92
N ILE A 116 -2.94 5.21 -13.45
CA ILE A 116 -3.95 5.79 -14.34
C ILE A 116 -3.51 7.22 -14.67
N VAL A 117 -3.33 7.54 -15.96
CA VAL A 117 -2.95 8.87 -16.41
C VAL A 117 -4.09 9.48 -17.23
N ALA A 118 -4.53 10.68 -16.85
CA ALA A 118 -5.57 11.44 -17.53
C ALA A 118 -5.06 12.85 -17.87
N TYR A 119 -5.69 13.47 -18.89
CA TYR A 119 -5.38 14.82 -19.35
C TYR A 119 -6.64 15.68 -19.41
N GLY A 120 -6.53 16.95 -19.03
CA GLY A 120 -7.62 17.92 -19.06
C GLY A 120 -8.56 17.77 -17.85
N ASP A 121 -9.57 16.93 -17.97
CA ASP A 121 -10.59 16.72 -16.93
C ASP A 121 -10.81 15.23 -16.65
N TRP A 122 -11.26 14.92 -15.43
CA TRP A 122 -11.59 13.56 -15.02
C TRP A 122 -12.75 13.51 -14.03
N ASP A 123 -13.39 12.35 -13.93
CA ASP A 123 -14.23 12.02 -12.79
C ASP A 123 -13.37 11.33 -11.73
N GLY A 124 -12.71 12.11 -10.87
CA GLY A 124 -11.76 11.60 -9.87
C GLY A 124 -12.36 10.56 -8.92
N ARG A 125 -13.68 10.63 -8.68
CA ARG A 125 -14.40 9.61 -7.92
C ARG A 125 -14.43 8.29 -8.69
N LYS A 126 -14.87 8.28 -9.96
CA LYS A 126 -14.87 7.06 -10.78
C LYS A 126 -13.47 6.48 -10.95
N VAL A 127 -12.46 7.34 -11.09
CA VAL A 127 -11.06 6.91 -11.18
C VAL A 127 -10.63 6.21 -9.89
N THR A 128 -10.92 6.82 -8.74
CA THR A 128 -10.64 6.20 -7.42
C THR A 128 -11.41 4.88 -7.24
N GLU A 129 -12.69 4.83 -7.64
CA GLU A 129 -13.50 3.61 -7.59
C GLU A 129 -12.88 2.50 -8.44
N ALA A 130 -12.43 2.79 -9.66
CA ALA A 130 -11.72 1.84 -10.53
C ALA A 130 -10.39 1.37 -9.93
N MET A 131 -9.60 2.27 -9.32
CA MET A 131 -8.39 1.90 -8.59
C MET A 131 -8.69 0.93 -7.44
N ALA A 132 -9.72 1.24 -6.64
CA ALA A 132 -10.13 0.42 -5.52
C ALA A 132 -10.70 -0.94 -5.97
N GLU A 133 -11.43 -1.00 -7.08
CA GLU A 133 -11.88 -2.25 -7.68
C GLU A 133 -10.71 -3.11 -8.13
N ASN A 134 -9.73 -2.53 -8.82
CA ASN A 134 -8.52 -3.25 -9.23
C ASN A 134 -7.82 -3.90 -8.03
N LEU A 135 -7.54 -3.14 -6.97
CA LEU A 135 -6.89 -3.66 -5.76
C LEU A 135 -7.72 -4.77 -5.08
N ARG A 136 -9.04 -4.58 -4.98
CA ARG A 136 -9.96 -5.55 -4.36
C ARG A 136 -10.05 -6.84 -5.16
N ASP A 137 -10.10 -6.74 -6.49
CA ASP A 137 -10.15 -7.89 -7.38
C ASP A 137 -8.84 -8.71 -7.30
N HIS A 138 -7.74 -8.12 -6.85
CA HIS A 138 -6.46 -8.79 -6.54
C HIS A 138 -6.35 -9.18 -5.04
N GLY A 139 -7.45 -9.17 -4.30
CA GLY A 139 -7.52 -9.65 -2.91
C GLY A 139 -6.91 -8.70 -1.87
N CYS A 140 -6.69 -7.43 -2.20
CA CYS A 140 -6.14 -6.45 -1.26
C CYS A 140 -7.23 -5.80 -0.40
N PHE A 141 -6.87 -5.45 0.84
CA PHE A 141 -7.55 -4.37 1.54
C PHE A 141 -6.91 -3.04 1.16
N ILE A 142 -7.66 -1.96 1.31
CA ILE A 142 -7.35 -0.68 0.67
C ILE A 142 -7.35 0.42 1.73
N THR A 143 -6.32 1.26 1.73
CA THR A 143 -6.33 2.54 2.44
C THR A 143 -6.19 3.68 1.44
N TYR A 144 -7.01 4.72 1.61
CA TYR A 144 -6.89 5.94 0.83
C TYR A 144 -5.97 6.90 1.59
N ASN A 145 -4.81 7.22 1.01
CA ASN A 145 -3.79 8.02 1.70
C ASN A 145 -4.03 9.52 1.56
N HIS A 146 -4.12 10.03 0.33
CA HIS A 146 -4.36 11.45 0.07
C HIS A 146 -5.59 11.66 -0.83
N PRO A 147 -6.79 11.83 -0.25
CA PRO A 147 -7.95 12.27 -1.02
C PRO A 147 -7.74 13.72 -1.47
N VAL A 148 -8.04 14.01 -2.75
CA VAL A 148 -8.03 15.37 -3.33
C VAL A 148 -9.44 15.96 -3.32
#